data_AF-A0A2U3LRW7-F1
#
_entry.id   AF-A0A2U3LRW7-F1
#
_cell.length_a   1.000
_cell.length_b   1.000
_cell.length_c   1.000
_cell.angle_alpha   90.00
_cell.angle_beta   90.00
_cell.angle_gamma   90.00
#
_symmetry.space_group_name_H-M   'P 1'
#
loop_
_entity.id
_entity.type
_entity.pdbx_description
1 polymer ?
#
loop_
_entity_poly.entity_id
_entity_poly.type
_entity_poly.pdbx_seq_one_letter_code
_entity_poly.pdbx_strand_id
1 'polypeptide(L)'
;MKLAFELELPDGAVDQGAGAELVRSVKEQTVLKLYSDGRVTTGEAAEMLGLTRIEFLDLLRRTGVGFHVDLDDEDFAMLRRWRQDHGRKSTR
;
A
#
# COMPACT_ATOMS: atom_id res chain seq x y z
N MET A 1 -9.88 5.21 -17.97
CA MET A 1 -9.76 6.69 -17.96
C MET A 1 -8.29 7.05 -17.82
N LYS A 2 -7.81 8.14 -18.44
CA LYS A 2 -6.42 8.61 -18.30
C LYS A 2 -6.44 10.00 -17.66
N LEU A 3 -5.68 10.18 -16.59
CA LEU A 3 -5.44 11.48 -15.95
C LEU A 3 -4.04 11.96 -16.33
N ALA A 4 -3.91 13.23 -16.71
CA ALA A 4 -2.63 13.88 -16.97
C ALA A 4 -2.64 15.24 -16.29
N PHE A 5 -1.51 15.62 -15.70
CA PHE A 5 -1.29 16.94 -15.13
C PHE A 5 0.17 17.34 -15.37
N GLU A 6 0.40 18.63 -15.39
CA GLU A 6 1.72 19.24 -15.52
C GLU A 6 2.15 19.80 -14.16
N LEU A 7 3.44 19.67 -13.85
CA LEU A 7 4.03 20.20 -12.62
C LEU A 7 5.26 21.00 -13.02
N GLU A 8 5.21 22.31 -12.81
CA GLU A 8 6.38 23.17 -12.96
C GLU A 8 7.36 22.87 -11.84
N LEU A 9 8.64 22.71 -12.20
CA LEU A 9 9.72 22.42 -11.27
C LEU A 9 10.73 23.57 -11.33
N PRO A 10 11.33 23.96 -10.19
CA PRO A 10 12.45 24.89 -10.19
C PRO A 10 13.61 24.38 -11.02
N ASP A 11 14.37 25.30 -11.63
CA ASP A 11 15.59 24.96 -12.35
C ASP A 11 16.57 24.18 -11.45
N GLY A 12 17.06 23.05 -11.95
CA GLY A 12 17.99 22.19 -11.22
C GLY A 12 17.35 21.30 -10.14
N ALA A 13 16.03 21.30 -9.97
CA ALA A 13 15.35 20.42 -9.00
C ALA A 13 15.44 18.92 -9.37
N VAL A 14 15.70 18.62 -10.65
CA VAL A 14 15.76 17.26 -11.18
C VAL A 14 16.93 17.17 -12.16
N ASP A 15 17.81 16.20 -11.96
CA ASP A 15 18.88 15.85 -12.91
C ASP A 15 18.42 14.80 -13.94
N GLN A 16 19.30 14.41 -14.87
CA GLN A 16 18.97 13.47 -15.95
C GLN A 16 18.46 12.10 -15.45
N GLY A 17 18.82 11.67 -14.23
CA GLY A 17 18.36 10.40 -13.66
C GLY A 17 17.12 10.55 -12.76
N ALA A 18 17.04 11.66 -12.02
CA ALA A 18 16.01 11.90 -11.02
C ALA A 18 14.59 12.02 -11.62
N GLY A 19 14.46 12.41 -12.89
CA GLY A 19 13.14 12.62 -13.51
C GLY A 19 12.30 11.34 -13.60
N ALA A 20 12.94 10.24 -14.00
CA ALA A 20 12.26 8.94 -14.09
C ALA A 20 11.87 8.42 -12.69
N GLU A 21 12.73 8.62 -11.70
CA GLU A 21 12.48 8.25 -10.31
C GLU A 21 11.35 9.07 -9.69
N LEU A 22 11.31 10.38 -9.96
CA LEU A 22 10.23 11.26 -9.51
C LEU A 22 8.90 10.84 -10.11
N VAL A 23 8.85 10.58 -11.41
CA VAL A 23 7.62 10.08 -12.07
C VAL A 23 7.17 8.75 -11.47
N ARG A 24 8.11 7.82 -11.20
CA ARG A 24 7.79 6.54 -10.55
C ARG A 24 7.22 6.77 -9.15
N SER A 25 7.85 7.64 -8.37
CA SER A 25 7.42 7.96 -7.00
C SER A 25 6.04 8.61 -6.98
N VAL A 26 5.77 9.57 -7.87
CA VAL A 26 4.46 10.20 -8.01
C VAL A 26 3.38 9.19 -8.37
N LYS A 27 3.66 8.27 -9.31
CA LYS A 27 2.73 7.18 -9.64
C LYS A 27 2.44 6.29 -8.44
N GLU A 28 3.48 5.86 -7.73
CA GLU A 28 3.35 5.02 -6.55
C GLU A 28 2.49 5.70 -5.47
N GLN A 29 2.80 6.94 -5.11
CA GLN A 29 2.06 7.69 -4.10
C GLN A 29 0.60 7.96 -4.52
N THR A 30 0.35 8.20 -5.81
CA THR A 30 -1.01 8.39 -6.33
C THR A 30 -1.84 7.11 -6.18
N VAL A 31 -1.26 5.95 -6.51
CA VAL A 31 -1.94 4.66 -6.38
C VAL A 31 -2.19 4.32 -4.90
N LEU A 32 -1.20 4.54 -4.03
CA LEU A 32 -1.36 4.32 -2.59
C LEU A 32 -2.46 5.21 -2.01
N LYS A 33 -2.56 6.47 -2.45
CA LYS A 33 -3.62 7.38 -2.02
C LYS A 33 -5.00 6.85 -2.42
N LEU A 34 -5.19 6.46 -3.69
CA LEU A 34 -6.45 5.89 -4.18
C LEU A 34 -6.84 4.62 -3.42
N TYR A 35 -5.87 3.75 -3.15
CA TYR A 35 -6.08 2.52 -2.36
C TYR A 35 -6.51 2.86 -0.93
N SER A 36 -5.79 3.76 -0.26
CA SER A 36 -6.10 4.17 1.12
C SER A 36 -7.47 4.83 1.26
N ASP A 37 -7.94 5.50 0.20
CA ASP A 37 -9.26 6.12 0.14
C ASP A 37 -10.36 5.12 -0.28
N GLY A 38 -10.05 3.83 -0.43
CA GLY A 38 -11.00 2.79 -0.84
C GLY A 38 -11.52 2.94 -2.26
N ARG A 39 -10.84 3.71 -3.11
CA ARG A 39 -11.26 3.99 -4.50
C ARG A 39 -10.86 2.91 -5.49
N VAL A 40 -9.85 2.12 -5.13
CA VAL A 40 -9.37 0.98 -5.92
C VAL A 40 -9.11 -0.19 -4.99
N THR A 41 -9.32 -1.39 -5.50
CA THR A 41 -8.96 -2.64 -4.82
C THR A 41 -7.46 -2.88 -4.85
N THR A 42 -6.98 -3.79 -4.00
CA THR A 42 -5.59 -4.27 -4.00
C THR A 42 -5.15 -4.78 -5.39
N GLY A 43 -6.06 -5.44 -6.11
CA GLY A 43 -5.78 -5.98 -7.44
C GLY A 43 -5.58 -4.88 -8.49
N GLU A 44 -6.49 -3.92 -8.52
CA GLU A 44 -6.41 -2.78 -9.44
C GLU A 44 -5.18 -1.92 -9.15
N ALA A 45 -4.88 -1.66 -7.88
CA ALA A 45 -3.70 -0.90 -7.48
C ALA A 45 -2.38 -1.58 -7.91
N ALA A 46 -2.30 -2.91 -7.77
CA ALA A 46 -1.15 -3.68 -8.24
C ALA A 46 -0.99 -3.56 -9.77
N GLU A 47 -2.08 -3.73 -10.52
CA GLU A 47 -2.08 -3.62 -11.98
C GLU A 47 -1.65 -2.23 -12.46
N MET A 48 -2.13 -1.15 -11.82
CA MET A 48 -1.76 0.23 -12.14
C MET A 48 -0.24 0.50 -12.01
N LEU A 49 0.45 -0.24 -11.14
CA LEU A 49 1.90 -0.14 -10.93
C LEU A 49 2.69 -1.21 -11.70
N GLY A 50 2.02 -2.10 -12.43
CA GLY A 50 2.66 -3.24 -13.09
C GLY A 50 3.26 -4.25 -12.11
N LEU A 51 2.68 -4.36 -10.91
CA LEU A 51 3.10 -5.29 -9.86
C LEU A 51 2.17 -6.49 -9.79
N THR A 52 2.68 -7.60 -9.30
CA THR A 52 1.84 -8.69 -8.80
C THR A 52 1.13 -8.27 -7.51
N ARG A 53 0.04 -8.96 -7.15
CA ARG A 53 -0.66 -8.70 -5.88
C ARG A 53 0.25 -8.87 -4.66
N ILE A 54 1.16 -9.84 -4.67
CA ILE A 54 2.09 -10.08 -3.54
C ILE A 54 3.08 -8.92 -3.41
N GLU A 55 3.65 -8.45 -4.53
CA GLU A 55 4.55 -7.29 -4.52
C GLU A 55 3.85 -6.02 -4.05
N PHE A 56 2.57 -5.84 -4.37
CA PHE A 56 1.79 -4.72 -3.86
C PHE A 56 1.54 -4.83 -2.35
N LEU A 57 1.26 -6.03 -1.82
CA LEU A 57 1.17 -6.24 -0.37
C LEU A 57 2.50 -5.93 0.35
N ASP A 58 3.63 -6.30 -0.26
CA ASP A 58 4.95 -5.93 0.24
C ASP A 58 5.18 -4.41 0.23
N LEU A 59 4.69 -3.71 -0.81
CA LEU A 59 4.72 -2.25 -0.88
C LEU A 59 3.89 -1.61 0.23
N LEU A 60 2.67 -2.09 0.49
CA LEU A 60 1.81 -1.60 1.58
C LEU A 60 2.49 -1.74 2.95
N ARG A 61 3.19 -2.85 3.18
CA ARG A 61 3.98 -3.08 4.40
C ARG A 61 5.12 -2.08 4.53
N ARG A 62 5.89 -1.85 3.46
CA ARG A 62 7.06 -0.95 3.46
C ARG A 62 6.69 0.53 3.64
N THR A 63 5.52 0.93 3.15
CA THR A 63 5.04 2.32 3.17
C THR A 63 4.20 2.66 4.40
N GLY A 64 3.81 1.66 5.20
CA GLY A 64 3.01 1.85 6.40
C GLY A 64 1.52 2.12 6.14
N VAL A 65 1.08 2.10 4.88
CA VAL A 65 -0.35 2.22 4.51
C VAL A 65 -1.17 1.07 5.08
N GLY A 66 -0.55 -0.11 5.25
CA GLY A 66 -1.20 -1.29 5.78
C GLY A 66 -2.21 -1.89 4.79
N PHE A 67 -2.69 -3.09 5.10
CA PHE A 67 -3.74 -3.75 4.33
C PHE A 67 -5.09 -3.54 5.00
N HIS A 68 -6.10 -3.18 4.21
CA HIS A 68 -7.45 -3.01 4.74
C HIS A 68 -8.10 -4.37 5.01
N VAL A 69 -8.53 -4.58 6.25
CA VAL A 69 -9.30 -5.75 6.67
C VAL A 69 -10.59 -5.28 7.31
N ASP A 70 -11.71 -5.76 6.78
CA ASP A 70 -13.00 -5.62 7.43
C ASP A 70 -13.06 -6.71 8.50
N LEU A 71 -12.86 -6.32 9.76
CA LEU A 71 -12.99 -7.21 10.91
C LEU A 71 -14.17 -6.76 11.75
N ASP A 72 -15.04 -7.70 12.08
CA ASP A 72 -16.15 -7.47 12.99
C ASP A 72 -15.85 -7.93 14.44
N ASP A 73 -16.82 -7.75 15.34
CA ASP A 73 -16.68 -8.13 16.74
C ASP A 73 -16.42 -9.63 16.94
N GLU A 74 -16.95 -10.47 16.04
CA GLU A 74 -16.74 -11.92 16.06
C GLU A 74 -15.32 -12.27 15.64
N ASP A 75 -14.79 -11.63 14.59
CA ASP A 75 -13.39 -11.75 14.18
C ASP A 75 -12.44 -11.39 15.32
N PHE A 76 -12.70 -10.26 16.00
CA PHE A 76 -11.90 -9.87 17.16
C PHE A 76 -12.05 -10.85 18.33
N ALA A 77 -13.24 -11.42 18.54
CA ALA A 77 -13.45 -12.45 19.55
C ALA A 77 -12.65 -13.72 19.24
N MET A 78 -12.59 -14.14 17.98
CA MET A 78 -11.78 -15.25 17.50
C MET A 78 -10.29 -14.99 17.74
N LEU A 79 -9.78 -13.81 17.38
CA LEU A 79 -8.37 -13.44 17.61
C LEU A 79 -8.00 -13.45 19.11
N ARG A 80 -8.90 -12.97 19.97
CA ARG A 80 -8.70 -13.02 21.44
C ARG A 80 -8.63 -14.46 21.96
N ARG A 81 -9.52 -15.35 21.50
CA ARG A 81 -9.50 -16.78 21.87
C ARG A 81 -8.21 -17.45 21.39
N TRP A 82 -7.83 -17.24 20.13
CA TRP A 82 -6.60 -17.79 19.56
C TRP A 82 -5.35 -17.40 20.38
N ARG A 83 -5.26 -16.13 20.81
CA ARG A 83 -4.16 -15.65 21.67
C ARG A 83 -4.13 -16.33 23.04
N GLN A 84 -5.28 -16.60 23.65
CA GLN A 84 -5.35 -17.30 24.95
C GLN A 84 -4.90 -18.76 24.85
N ASP A 85 -5.29 -19.44 23.78
CA ASP A 85 -4.95 -20.84 23.54
C ASP A 85 -3.47 -21.04 23.21
N HIS A 86 -2.86 -20.08 22.52
CA HIS A 86 -1.46 -20.19 22.05
C HIS A 86 -0.45 -19.43 22.92
N GLY A 87 -0.86 -18.42 23.69
CA GLY A 87 0.00 -17.73 24.67
C GLY A 87 0.44 -18.63 25.83
N ARG A 88 -0.30 -19.72 26.09
CA ARG A 88 -0.02 -20.67 27.17
C ARG A 88 1.07 -21.70 26.82
N LYS A 89 1.44 -21.85 25.54
CA LYS A 89 2.44 -22.82 25.07
C LYS A 89 3.88 -22.28 25.02
N SER A 90 4.10 -20.98 25.26
CA SER A 90 5.45 -20.35 25.18
C SER A 90 6.23 -20.35 26.51
N THR A 91 5.69 -20.91 27.60
CA THR A 91 6.30 -20.93 28.94
C THR A 91 6.54 -22.35 29.45
N ARG A 92 7.14 -23.21 28.63
CA ARG A 92 7.73 -24.48 29.08
C ARG A 92 9.05 -24.74 28.38
#